data_AF-A0A2N3GGT2-F1
#
_entry.id   AF-A0A2N3GGT2-F1
#
_cell.length_a   1.000
_cell.length_b   1.000
_cell.length_c   1.000
_cell.angle_alpha   90.00
_cell.angle_beta   90.00
_cell.angle_gamma   90.00
#
_symmetry.space_group_name_H-M   'P 1'
#
loop_
_entity.id
_entity.type
_entity.pdbx_description
1 polymer ?
#
loop_
_entity_poly.entity_id
_entity_poly.type
_entity_poly.pdbx_seq_one_letter_code
_entity_poly.pdbx_strand_id
1 'polypeptide(L)'
;MEFILTDAAGAEHTFQEKAAVLSQDELSPSGAYPRELWIEAEVLSERSNSVVVRLAFSIESLDGRTDFDVPVELVRASDELA
;
A
#
# COMPACT_ATOMS: atom_id res chain seq x y z
N MET A 1 -5.15 -2.07 -11.89
CA MET A 1 -5.54 -0.79 -11.28
C MET A 1 -4.27 -0.01 -10.94
N GLU A 2 -4.29 1.33 -10.96
CA GLU A 2 -3.13 2.16 -10.61
C GLU A 2 -3.36 2.84 -9.26
N PHE A 3 -2.33 2.89 -8.40
CA PHE A 3 -2.37 3.45 -7.05
C PHE A 3 -1.18 4.37 -6.80
N ILE A 4 -1.33 5.30 -5.86
CA ILE A 4 -0.27 6.21 -5.43
C ILE A 4 0.02 5.96 -3.95
N LEU A 5 1.28 5.69 -3.60
CA LEU A 5 1.77 5.69 -2.22
C LEU A 5 2.64 6.93 -2.03
N THR A 6 2.37 7.71 -1.00
CA THR A 6 3.29 8.76 -0.55
C THR A 6 4.21 8.19 0.51
N ASP A 7 5.52 8.20 0.26
CA ASP A 7 6.52 7.74 1.21
C ASP A 7 6.77 8.75 2.34
N ALA A 8 7.58 8.37 3.33
CA ALA A 8 7.90 9.23 4.48
C ALA A 8 8.69 10.50 4.12
N ALA A 9 9.30 10.56 2.93
CA ALA A 9 9.95 11.76 2.40
C ALA A 9 8.99 12.64 1.60
N GLY A 10 7.72 12.25 1.47
CA GLY A 10 6.70 12.92 0.67
C GLY A 10 6.78 12.61 -0.82
N ALA A 11 7.56 11.61 -1.23
CA ALA A 11 7.64 11.21 -2.63
C ALA A 11 6.48 10.29 -3.00
N GLU A 12 5.84 10.58 -4.13
CA GLU A 12 4.78 9.77 -4.68
C GLU A 12 5.36 8.64 -5.53
N HIS A 13 4.91 7.43 -5.24
CA HIS A 13 5.24 6.21 -5.99
C HIS A 13 3.96 5.70 -6.65
N THR A 14 4.02 5.41 -7.95
CA THR A 14 2.89 4.82 -8.67
C THR A 14 3.05 3.31 -8.75
N PHE A 15 1.99 2.59 -8.38
CA PHE A 15 1.93 1.13 -8.37
C PHE A 15 0.90 0.64 -9.37
N GLN A 16 1.20 -0.51 -9.96
CA GLN A 16 0.26 -1.23 -10.79
C GLN A 16 -0.01 -2.60 -10.16
N GLU A 17 -1.28 -2.90 -9.93
CA GLU A 17 -1.70 -4.26 -9.55
C GLU A 17 -1.54 -5.19 -10.75
N LYS A 18 -0.67 -6.22 -10.62
CA LYS A 18 -0.36 -7.17 -11.71
C LYS A 18 -1.20 -8.44 -11.71
N ALA A 19 -1.80 -8.79 -10.58
CA ALA A 19 -2.77 -9.86 -10.45
C ALA A 19 -3.90 -9.33 -9.57
N ALA A 20 -5.16 -9.69 -9.87
CA ALA A 20 -6.31 -9.24 -9.09
C ALA A 20 -6.25 -9.86 -7.69
N VAL A 21 -5.53 -9.21 -6.79
CA VAL A 21 -5.44 -9.56 -5.37
C VAL A 21 -6.65 -8.97 -4.65
N LEU A 22 -7.21 -7.88 -5.19
CA LEU A 22 -8.38 -7.20 -4.65
C LEU A 22 -9.64 -7.75 -5.30
N SER A 23 -10.51 -8.40 -4.52
CA SER A 23 -11.79 -8.90 -5.00
C SER A 23 -12.67 -7.74 -5.50
N GLN A 24 -13.15 -7.84 -6.74
CA GLN A 24 -14.01 -6.83 -7.39
C GLN A 24 -15.32 -6.52 -6.63
N ASP A 25 -15.70 -7.30 -5.63
CA ASP A 25 -16.94 -7.14 -4.86
C ASP A 25 -16.99 -5.84 -4.03
N GLU A 26 -15.87 -5.16 -3.78
CA GLU A 26 -15.86 -3.87 -3.07
C GLU A 26 -16.03 -2.65 -3.99
N LEU A 27 -16.07 -2.84 -5.31
CA LEU A 27 -16.13 -1.77 -6.31
C LEU A 27 -17.56 -1.52 -6.80
N SER A 28 -18.43 -1.00 -5.92
CA SER A 28 -19.74 -0.46 -6.35
C SER A 28 -19.55 0.72 -7.33
N PRO A 29 -20.24 0.76 -8.49
CA PRO A 29 -19.89 1.64 -9.63
C PRO A 29 -20.41 3.08 -9.55
N SER A 30 -20.86 3.58 -8.39
CA SER A 30 -21.69 4.79 -8.33
C SER A 30 -21.15 5.97 -7.48
N GLY A 31 -19.87 5.99 -7.10
CA GLY A 31 -19.31 7.13 -6.37
C GLY A 31 -17.89 7.46 -6.79
N ALA A 32 -17.62 8.75 -7.03
CA ALA A 32 -16.26 9.27 -7.07
C ALA A 32 -15.65 9.14 -5.67
N TYR A 33 -15.01 8.00 -5.39
CA TYR A 33 -14.35 7.75 -4.12
C TYR A 33 -12.86 8.03 -4.25
N PRO A 34 -12.26 8.90 -3.43
CA PRO A 34 -10.89 8.66 -3.00
C PRO A 34 -10.92 7.35 -2.21
N ARG A 35 -10.58 6.24 -2.87
CA ARG A 35 -10.52 4.93 -2.23
C ARG A 35 -9.17 4.85 -1.54
N GLU A 36 -9.12 5.25 -0.28
CA GLU A 36 -8.05 4.80 0.61
C GLU A 36 -8.17 3.28 0.74
N LEU A 37 -7.09 2.57 0.41
CA LEU A 37 -7.05 1.11 0.39
C LEU A 37 -5.94 0.66 1.35
N TRP A 38 -6.26 -0.33 2.20
CA TRP A 38 -5.26 -1.00 3.02
C TRP A 38 -4.63 -2.14 2.22
N ILE A 39 -3.31 -2.13 2.12
CA ILE A 39 -2.53 -3.15 1.42
C ILE A 39 -1.78 -3.96 2.45
N GLU A 40 -1.86 -5.28 2.35
CA GLU A 40 -1.07 -6.18 3.17
C GLU A 40 0.43 -5.98 2.88
N ALA A 41 1.23 -5.86 3.94
CA ALA A 41 2.66 -5.64 3.82
C ALA A 41 3.42 -6.31 4.98
N GLU A 42 4.64 -6.76 4.70
CA GLU A 42 5.57 -7.30 5.69
C GLU A 42 6.50 -6.19 6.19
N VAL A 43 6.62 -6.04 7.50
CA VAL A 43 7.58 -5.08 8.09
C VAL A 43 8.99 -5.67 8.03
N LEU A 44 9.87 -5.01 7.28
CA LEU A 44 11.28 -5.39 7.17
C LEU A 44 12.16 -4.73 8.25
N SER A 45 11.85 -3.49 8.62
CA SER A 45 12.62 -2.73 9.61
C SER A 45 11.82 -1.57 10.17
N GLU A 46 11.95 -1.32 11.48
CA GLU A 46 11.37 -0.17 12.16
C GLU A 46 12.39 0.96 12.32
N ARG A 47 11.94 2.20 12.18
CA ARG A 47 12.72 3.44 12.41
C ARG A 47 11.95 4.36 13.35
N SER A 48 12.60 5.44 13.80
CA SER A 48 12.03 6.35 14.81
C SER A 48 10.72 7.04 14.41
N ASN A 49 10.42 7.18 13.11
CA ASN A 49 9.19 7.81 12.63
C ASN A 49 8.61 7.16 11.35
N SER A 50 9.14 6.00 10.97
CA SER A 50 8.76 5.32 9.74
C SER A 50 9.08 3.83 9.80
N VAL A 51 8.51 3.07 8.89
CA VAL A 51 8.65 1.63 8.81
C VAL A 51 8.98 1.26 7.37
N VAL A 52 10.02 0.45 7.19
CA VAL A 52 10.32 -0.15 5.89
C VAL A 52 9.42 -1.35 5.73
N VAL A 53 8.51 -1.27 4.77
CA VAL A 53 7.55 -2.34 4.47
C VAL A 53 7.84 -2.93 3.10
N ARG A 54 7.62 -4.24 2.98
CA ARG A 54 7.56 -4.97 1.71
C ARG A 54 6.09 -5.25 1.38
N LEU A 55 5.61 -4.74 0.26
CA LEU A 55 4.21 -4.98 -0.15
C LEU A 55 3.99 -6.47 -0.47
N ALA A 56 2.78 -6.97 -0.18
CA ALA A 56 2.41 -8.35 -0.48
C ALA A 56 2.48 -8.68 -1.98
N PHE A 57 2.62 -9.98 -2.28
CA PHE A 57 2.87 -10.50 -3.62
C PHE A 57 1.92 -9.93 -4.68
N SER A 58 2.48 -9.48 -5.81
CA SER A 58 1.82 -8.88 -6.99
C SER A 58 1.62 -7.36 -6.98
N ILE A 59 2.17 -6.65 -6.01
CA ILE A 59 2.23 -5.19 -5.99
C ILE A 59 3.71 -4.75 -6.06
N GLU A 60 4.07 -4.08 -7.14
CA GLU A 60 5.39 -3.48 -7.36
C GLU A 60 5.23 -2.07 -7.92
N SER A 61 6.20 -1.19 -7.67
CA SER A 61 6.25 0.09 -8.40
C SER A 61 6.58 -0.16 -9.87
N LEU A 62 6.29 0.82 -10.72
CA LEU A 62 6.65 0.78 -12.15
C LEU A 62 8.17 0.60 -12.39
N ASP A 63 9.00 0.95 -11.40
CA ASP A 63 10.45 0.79 -11.42
C ASP A 63 10.93 -0.56 -10.86
N GLY A 64 10.01 -1.47 -10.53
CA GLY A 64 10.29 -2.81 -10.00
C GLY A 64 10.69 -2.84 -8.52
N ARG A 65 10.41 -1.77 -7.76
CA ARG A 65 10.65 -1.77 -6.30
C ARG A 65 9.48 -2.41 -5.56
N THR A 66 9.80 -3.17 -4.53
CA THR A 66 8.84 -3.85 -3.65
C THR A 66 8.90 -3.37 -2.20
N ASP A 67 9.90 -2.56 -1.85
CA ASP A 67 10.18 -2.11 -0.50
C ASP A 67 10.07 -0.58 -0.40
N PHE A 68 9.34 -0.08 0.60
CA PHE A 68 9.03 1.34 0.75
C PHE A 68 9.17 1.80 2.21
N ASP A 69 9.61 3.03 2.40
CA ASP A 69 9.69 3.69 3.71
C ASP A 69 8.38 4.47 3.94
N VAL A 70 7.55 3.98 4.85
CA VAL A 70 6.18 4.49 5.05
C VAL A 70 6.09 5.11 6.45
N PRO A 71 5.43 6.28 6.62
CA PRO A 71 5.16 6.85 7.92
C PRO A 71 4.47 5.84 8.85
N VAL A 72 4.88 5.78 10.11
CA VAL A 72 4.30 4.83 11.09
C VAL A 72 2.79 5.03 11.27
N GLU A 73 2.29 6.25 11.05
CA GLU A 73 0.87 6.60 11.11
C GLU A 73 0.02 5.97 9.99
N LEU A 74 0.65 5.52 8.91
CA LEU A 74 -0.01 4.82 7.80
C LEU A 74 0.13 3.30 7.90
N VAL A 75 0.72 2.77 8.99
CA VAL A 75 0.86 1.33 9.24
C VAL A 75 -0.04 0.93 10.40
N ARG A 76 -0.83 -0.14 10.20
CA ARG A 76 -1.67 -0.74 11.24
C ARG A 76 -1.32 -2.21 11.39
N ALA A 77 -1.36 -2.72 12.62
CA ALA A 77 -1.16 -4.13 12.87
C ALA A 77 -2.36 -4.91 12.30
N SER A 78 -2.11 -6.04 11.63
CA SER A 78 -3.15 -6.86 11.01
C SER A 78 -4.16 -7.43 12.01
N ASP A 79 -3.81 -7.48 13.30
CA ASP A 79 -4.68 -7.92 14.40
C ASP A 79 -5.80 -6.90 14.74
N GLU A 80 -5.68 -5.65 14.26
CA GLU A 80 -6.64 -4.57 14.53
C GLU A 80 -7.76 -4.42 13.46
N LEU A 81 -7.80 -5.31 12.47
CA LEU A 81 -8.80 -5.30 11.37
C LEU A 81 -10.04 -6.19 11.65
N ALA A 82 -10.24 -6.62 12.90
CA ALA A 82 -11.34 -7.50 13.34
C ALA A 82 -12.69 -6.79 13.54
#